data_AF-Q4BXN2-F1
#
_entry.id   AF-Q4BXN2-F1
#
_cell.length_a   1.000
_cell.length_b   1.000
_cell.length_c   1.000
_cell.angle_alpha   90.00
_cell.angle_beta   90.00
_cell.angle_gamma   90.00
#
_symmetry.space_group_name_H-M   'P 1'
#
loop_
_entity.id
_entity.type
_entity.pdbx_description
1 polymer ?
#
loop_
_entity_poly.entity_id
_entity_poly.type
_entity_poly.pdbx_seq_one_letter_code
_entity_poly.pdbx_strand_id
1 'polypeptide(L)' 'MLDNVCLASIGPQTSKTCHELLDRVNLEAKEYTLEGLTKELVQYFSRG' A
#
# COMPACT_ATOMS: atom_id res chain seq x y z
N MET A 1 0.08 -7.52 16.09
CA MET A 1 1.38 -7.62 15.38
C MET A 1 1.11 -7.24 13.93
N LEU A 2 1.78 -6.21 13.42
CA LEU A 2 1.52 -5.41 12.21
C LEU A 2 0.77 -4.07 12.44
N ASP A 3 0.24 -3.79 13.62
CA ASP A 3 -0.55 -2.55 13.87
C ASP A 3 0.24 -1.26 13.62
N ASN A 4 1.57 -1.30 13.78
CA ASN A 4 2.48 -0.18 13.56
C ASN A 4 3.24 -0.23 12.22
N VAL A 5 2.80 -1.07 11.27
CA VAL A 5 3.38 -1.09 9.92
C VAL A 5 2.38 -0.52 8.90
N CYS A 6 2.90 0.27 7.97
CA CYS A 6 2.18 0.68 6.78
C CYS A 6 2.16 -0.48 5.79
N LEU A 7 0.98 -1.01 5.50
CA LEU A 7 0.78 -2.06 4.51
C LEU A 7 0.45 -1.42 3.16
N ALA A 8 1.41 -1.48 2.24
CA ALA A 8 1.23 -0.99 0.88
C ALA A 8 1.14 -2.14 -0.12
N SER A 9 0.38 -1.94 -1.20
CA SER A 9 0.22 -2.91 -2.29
C SER A 9 0.57 -2.27 -3.65
N ILE A 10 1.12 -3.07 -4.56
CA ILE A 10 1.51 -2.64 -5.91
C ILE A 10 0.30 -2.53 -6.86
N GLY A 11 -0.85 -3.11 -6.51
CA GLY A 11 -2.05 -3.06 -7.34
C GLY A 11 -3.22 -3.88 -6.79
N PRO A 12 -4.36 -3.84 -7.49
CA PRO A 12 -5.68 -4.18 -6.95
C PRO A 12 -5.84 -5.65 -6.60
N GLN A 13 -5.18 -6.55 -7.35
CA GLN A 13 -5.23 -7.98 -7.04
C GLN A 13 -4.52 -8.30 -5.72
N THR A 14 -3.38 -7.64 -5.46
CA THR A 14 -2.66 -7.80 -4.18
C THR A 14 -3.47 -7.17 -3.05
N SER A 15 -4.07 -5.99 -3.27
CA SER A 15 -4.92 -5.36 -2.27
C SER A 15 -6.10 -6.22 -1.87
N LYS A 16 -6.76 -6.85 -2.84
CA LYS A 16 -7.86 -7.79 -2.57
C LYS A 16 -7.40 -8.91 -1.63
N THR A 17 -6.28 -9.56 -1.92
CA THR A 17 -5.73 -10.62 -1.05
C THR A 17 -5.31 -10.07 0.33
N CYS A 18 -4.75 -8.86 0.40
CA CYS A 18 -4.45 -8.21 1.68
C CYS A 18 -5.71 -7.93 2.50
N HIS A 19 -6.82 -7.50 1.89
CA HIS A 19 -8.08 -7.34 2.59
C HIS A 19 -8.66 -8.69 3.04
N GLU A 20 -8.59 -9.73 2.22
CA GLU A 20 -9.08 -11.06 2.59
C GLU A 20 -8.29 -11.69 3.76
N LEU A 21 -6.98 -11.46 3.85
CA LEU A 21 -6.10 -12.10 4.83
C LEU A 21 -5.78 -11.23 6.05
N LEU A 22 -5.71 -9.91 5.87
CA LEU A 22 -5.22 -8.95 6.86
C LEU A 22 -6.26 -7.85 7.17
N ASP A 23 -7.41 -7.86 6.50
CA ASP A 23 -8.52 -6.90 6.66
C ASP A 23 -8.14 -5.43 6.42
N ARG A 24 -6.99 -5.17 5.78
CA ARG A 24 -6.54 -3.79 5.51
C ARG A 24 -5.53 -3.69 4.38
N VAL A 25 -5.45 -2.48 3.84
CA VAL A 25 -4.35 -1.91 3.05
C VAL A 25 -4.31 -0.42 3.40
N ASN A 26 -3.14 0.12 3.72
CA ASN A 26 -2.99 1.55 4.02
C ASN A 26 -2.78 2.39 2.75
N LEU A 27 -2.19 1.79 1.73
CA LEU A 27 -1.81 2.46 0.49
C LEU A 27 -1.81 1.46 -0.68
N GLU A 28 -2.46 1.79 -1.78
CA GLU A 28 -2.29 1.09 -3.06
C GLU A 28 -1.62 2.03 -4.06
N ALA A 29 -0.70 1.52 -4.86
CA ALA A 29 -0.09 2.29 -5.95
C ALA A 29 -1.16 2.73 -6.97
N LYS A 30 -1.20 4.01 -7.33
CA LYS A 30 -2.12 4.50 -8.38
C LYS A 30 -1.69 4.08 -9.79
N GLU A 31 -0.40 3.91 -9.97
CA GLU A 31 0.22 3.38 -11.18
C GLU A 31 0.94 2.09 -10.78
N TYR A 32 0.61 0.97 -11.42
CA TYR A 32 1.08 -0.37 -11.03
C TYR A 32 2.50 -0.66 -11.52
N THR A 33 3.40 0.27 -11.24
CA THR A 33 4.83 0.25 -11.55
C THR A 33 5.62 0.47 -10.26
N LEU A 34 6.90 0.12 -10.26
CA LEU A 34 7.76 0.33 -9.09
C LEU A 34 7.85 1.82 -8.74
N GLU A 35 7.96 2.67 -9.77
CA GLU A 35 7.98 4.13 -9.67
C GLU A 35 6.67 4.66 -9.11
N GLY A 36 5.53 4.13 -9.57
CA GLY A 36 4.20 4.48 -9.07
C GLY A 36 4.04 4.19 -7.58
N LEU A 37 4.41 2.99 -7.13
CA LEU A 37 4.38 2.62 -5.72
C LEU A 37 5.34 3.48 -4.88
N THR A 38 6.57 3.69 -5.37
CA THR A 38 7.58 4.50 -4.67
C THR A 38 7.08 5.93 -4.47
N LYS A 39 6.48 6.53 -5.51
CA LYS A 39 5.90 7.88 -5.45
C LYS A 39 4.79 7.98 -4.41
N GLU A 40 3.89 7.00 -4.36
CA GLU A 40 2.80 6.98 -3.39
C GLU A 40 3.30 6.77 -1.95
N LEU A 41 4.32 5.92 -1.76
CA LEU A 41 4.98 5.75 -0.45
C LEU A 41 5.61 7.04 0.05
N VAL A 42 6.38 7.74 -0.81
CA VAL A 42 6.97 9.04 -0.47
C VAL A 42 5.88 10.04 -0.10
N GLN A 43 4.80 10.14 -0.88
CA GLN A 43 3.69 11.03 -0.56
C GLN A 43 3.01 10.68 0.77
N TYR A 44 2.83 9.39 1.07
CA TYR A 44 2.19 8.93 2.31
C TYR A 44 2.99 9.36 3.55
N PHE A 45 4.31 9.16 3.54
CA PHE A 45 5.17 9.50 4.69
C PHE A 45 5.61 10.96 4.75
N SER A 46 5.55 11.71 3.64
CA SER A 46 5.89 13.14 3.62
C SER A 46 4.76 14.05 4.07
N ARG A 47 3.54 13.52 4.30
CA ARG A 47 2.38 14.25 4.81
C ARG A 47 2.35 14.33 6.35
N GLY A 48 3.46 13.99 7.02
CA GLY A 48 3.67 14.09 8.46
C GLY A 48 4.30 15.40 8.90
#